data_AF-X1C4L9-F1
#
_entry.id   AF-X1C4L9-F1
#
_cell.length_a   1.000
_cell.length_b   1.000
_cell.length_c   1.000
_cell.angle_alpha   90.00
_cell.angle_beta   90.00
_cell.angle_gamma   90.00
#
_symmetry.space_group_name_H-M   'P 1'
#
loop_
_entity.id
_entity.type
_entity.pdbx_description
1 polymer ?
#
loop_
_entity_poly.entity_id
_entity_poly.type
_entity_poly.pdbx_seq_one_letter_code
_entity_poly.pdbx_strand_id
1 'polypeptide(L)'
;MKKTKVFIAIPTGGNIHVDLVFFLLNTDKDYDVKVDYVIGNFIAHNRNHLVDRFMQSKYEWLLFIDSDTMPPFDVLDMTKNGKDICSGVYFQWQEQKLIPLTYKKNKNDFHKKYIVFNETSKEDLVEVDGVG
;
A
#
# COMPACT_ATOMS: atom_id res chain seq x y z
N MET A 1 -26.04 -3.82 -4.54
CA MET A 1 -25.16 -4.03 -3.37
C MET A 1 -24.50 -2.69 -3.01
N LYS A 2 -24.24 -2.43 -1.74
CA LYS A 2 -23.51 -1.21 -1.32
C LYS A 2 -22.05 -1.38 -1.76
N LYS A 3 -21.49 -0.42 -2.50
CA LYS A 3 -20.09 -0.44 -2.92
C LYS A 3 -19.17 -0.23 -1.72
N THR A 4 -18.07 -0.97 -1.67
CA THR A 4 -17.01 -0.78 -0.68
C THR A 4 -16.35 0.58 -0.91
N LYS A 5 -16.16 1.35 0.17
CA LYS A 5 -15.64 2.72 0.08
C LYS A 5 -14.15 2.75 0.37
N VAL A 6 -13.34 3.05 -0.65
CA VAL A 6 -11.87 3.12 -0.54
C VAL A 6 -11.36 4.54 -0.73
N PHE A 7 -10.52 4.99 0.19
CA PHE A 7 -9.75 6.22 0.09
C PHE A 7 -8.35 5.88 -0.38
N ILE A 8 -8.01 6.29 -1.61
CA ILE A 8 -6.66 6.17 -2.17
C ILE A 8 -5.88 7.43 -1.81
N ALA A 9 -4.79 7.25 -1.07
CA ALA A 9 -3.95 8.30 -0.52
C ALA A 9 -2.57 8.30 -1.18
N ILE A 10 -2.24 9.38 -1.89
CA ILE A 10 -1.00 9.51 -2.65
C ILE A 10 -0.11 10.60 -2.02
N PRO A 11 0.88 10.23 -1.20
CA PRO A 11 1.90 11.17 -0.80
C PRO A 11 2.88 11.41 -1.96
N THR A 12 3.22 12.66 -2.25
CA THR A 12 4.06 13.00 -3.41
C THR A 12 4.97 14.20 -3.15
N GLY A 13 6.08 14.27 -3.88
CA GLY A 13 6.94 15.47 -3.99
C GLY A 13 6.46 16.50 -5.02
N GLY A 14 5.29 16.29 -5.65
CA GLY A 14 4.72 17.16 -6.68
C GLY A 14 4.66 16.55 -8.08
N ASN A 15 5.09 15.29 -8.24
CA ASN A 15 5.02 14.54 -9.49
C ASN A 15 4.18 13.28 -9.32
N ILE A 16 3.65 12.76 -10.41
CA ILE A 16 2.95 11.47 -10.45
C ILE A 16 3.30 10.75 -11.75
N HIS A 17 3.57 9.45 -11.67
CA HIS A 17 3.80 8.62 -12.84
C HIS A 17 2.51 8.50 -13.67
N VAL A 18 2.64 8.60 -14.99
CA VAL A 18 1.50 8.49 -15.91
C VAL A 18 0.80 7.14 -15.80
N ASP A 19 1.54 6.08 -15.49
CA ASP A 19 1.01 4.73 -15.28
C ASP A 19 0.08 4.67 -14.07
N LEU A 20 0.41 5.40 -12.99
CA LEU A 20 -0.48 5.53 -11.84
C LEU A 20 -1.74 6.32 -12.22
N VAL A 21 -1.62 7.39 -13.01
CA VAL A 21 -2.80 8.13 -13.50
C VAL A 21 -3.70 7.21 -14.33
N PHE A 22 -3.12 6.38 -15.20
CA PHE A 22 -3.87 5.39 -15.99
C PHE A 22 -4.60 4.38 -15.09
N PHE A 23 -3.94 3.88 -14.04
CA PHE A 23 -4.56 3.04 -13.02
C PHE A 23 -5.75 3.75 -12.36
N LEU A 24 -5.59 5.00 -11.90
CA LEU A 24 -6.64 5.75 -11.20
C LEU A 24 -7.87 6.01 -12.09
N LEU A 25 -7.66 6.29 -13.38
CA LEU A 25 -8.75 6.51 -14.34
C LEU A 25 -9.54 5.24 -14.66
N ASN A 26 -8.91 4.07 -14.51
CA ASN A 26 -9.49 2.76 -14.80
C ASN A 26 -9.78 1.94 -13.53
N THR A 27 -9.68 2.56 -12.35
CA THR A 27 -9.97 1.88 -11.08
C THR A 27 -11.42 1.40 -11.06
N ASP A 28 -11.62 0.20 -10.54
CA ASP A 28 -12.83 -0.59 -10.66
C ASP A 28 -14.11 0.16 -10.23
N LYS A 29 -15.14 0.06 -11.08
CA LYS A 29 -16.46 0.66 -10.88
C LYS A 29 -17.23 -0.02 -9.75
N ASP A 30 -16.83 -1.18 -9.27
CA ASP A 30 -17.49 -1.86 -8.14
C ASP A 30 -17.19 -1.22 -6.77
N TYR A 31 -16.23 -0.30 -6.72
CA TYR A 31 -15.85 0.45 -5.52
C TYR A 31 -16.36 1.92 -5.57
N ASP A 32 -16.62 2.51 -4.41
CA ASP A 32 -16.75 3.98 -4.24
C ASP A 32 -15.36 4.49 -3.85
N VAL A 33 -14.66 5.09 -4.80
CA VAL A 33 -13.25 5.49 -4.62
C VAL A 33 -13.15 7.01 -4.52
N LYS A 34 -12.41 7.48 -3.51
CA LYS A 34 -11.87 8.85 -3.47
C LYS A 34 -10.36 8.79 -3.60
N VAL A 35 -9.81 9.61 -4.46
CA VAL A 35 -8.37 9.86 -4.55
C VAL A 35 -8.06 11.18 -3.86
N ASP A 36 -7.07 11.19 -2.98
CA ASP A 36 -6.57 12.38 -2.31
C ASP A 36 -5.04 12.33 -2.26
N TYR A 37 -4.41 13.49 -2.16
CA TYR A 37 -2.96 13.61 -2.20
C TYR A 37 -2.46 14.75 -1.30
N VAL A 38 -1.20 14.61 -0.88
CA VAL A 38 -0.47 15.66 -0.16
C VAL A 38 0.90 15.82 -0.77
N ILE A 39 1.22 17.05 -1.15
CA ILE A 39 2.52 17.44 -1.70
C ILE A 39 3.43 17.90 -0.56
N GLY A 40 4.61 17.29 -0.44
CA GLY A 40 5.62 17.71 0.54
C GLY A 40 6.83 16.79 0.60
N ASN A 41 7.94 17.28 1.15
CA ASN A 41 9.20 16.54 1.20
C ASN A 41 9.29 15.52 2.36
N PHE A 42 8.39 15.59 3.33
CA PHE A 42 8.41 14.73 4.52
C PHE A 42 7.31 13.68 4.43
N ILE A 43 7.64 12.50 3.90
CA ILE A 43 6.67 11.43 3.60
C ILE A 43 5.80 11.04 4.80
N ALA A 44 6.39 10.89 5.98
CA ALA A 44 5.66 10.53 7.20
C ALA A 44 4.64 11.61 7.59
N HIS A 45 4.99 12.88 7.42
CA HIS A 45 4.09 13.99 7.66
C HIS A 45 2.94 13.99 6.65
N ASN A 46 3.23 13.78 5.35
CA ASN A 46 2.21 13.68 4.32
C ASN A 46 1.22 12.54 4.58
N ARG A 47 1.72 11.37 5.00
CA ARG A 47 0.89 10.21 5.37
C ARG A 47 -0.02 10.55 6.54
N ASN A 48 0.46 11.24 7.58
CA ASN A 48 -0.37 11.65 8.72
C ASN A 48 -1.52 12.57 8.28
N HIS A 49 -1.27 13.56 7.43
CA HIS A 49 -2.34 14.43 6.89
C HIS A 49 -3.40 13.64 6.11
N LEU A 50 -2.96 12.65 5.32
CA LEU A 50 -3.87 11.79 4.57
C LEU A 50 -4.71 10.90 5.51
N VAL A 51 -4.11 10.37 6.58
CA VAL A 51 -4.83 9.64 7.63
C VAL A 51 -5.88 10.56 8.28
N ASP A 52 -5.53 11.78 8.66
CA ASP A 52 -6.48 12.71 9.29
C ASP A 52 -7.68 12.98 8.37
N ARG A 53 -7.44 13.18 7.06
CA ARG A 53 -8.51 13.34 6.06
C ARG A 53 -9.35 12.08 5.90
N PHE A 54 -8.74 10.90 5.94
CA PHE A 54 -9.43 9.62 5.89
C PHE A 54 -10.34 9.45 7.11
N MET A 55 -9.83 9.71 8.32
CA MET A 55 -10.56 9.58 9.58
C MET A 55 -11.76 10.54 9.68
N GLN A 56 -11.69 11.70 9.01
CA GLN A 56 -12.79 12.66 8.92
C GLN A 56 -13.79 12.36 7.77
N SER A 57 -13.55 11.29 7.01
CA SER A 57 -14.33 10.95 5.83
C SER A 57 -15.36 9.84 6.09
N LYS A 58 -16.11 9.50 5.04
CA LYS A 58 -17.08 8.38 5.04
C LYS A 58 -16.48 7.05 4.56
N TYR A 59 -15.18 7.02 4.25
CA TYR A 59 -14.51 5.87 3.63
C TYR A 59 -14.12 4.84 4.68
N GLU A 60 -14.09 3.57 4.27
CA GLU A 60 -13.94 2.43 5.18
C GLU A 60 -12.51 1.86 5.12
N TRP A 61 -11.86 1.99 3.97
CA TRP A 61 -10.50 1.53 3.71
C TRP A 61 -9.59 2.66 3.27
N LEU A 62 -8.33 2.62 3.71
CA LEU A 62 -7.27 3.52 3.29
C LEU A 62 -6.20 2.73 2.53
N LEU A 63 -5.96 3.10 1.28
CA LEU A 63 -4.91 2.53 0.45
C LEU A 63 -3.84 3.60 0.19
N PHE A 64 -2.63 3.40 0.69
CA PHE A 64 -1.49 4.21 0.29
C PHE A 64 -0.90 3.70 -1.03
N ILE A 65 -0.65 4.62 -1.96
CA ILE A 65 0.08 4.34 -3.20
C ILE A 65 1.12 5.45 -3.37
N ASP A 66 2.40 5.08 -3.47
CA ASP A 66 3.45 6.05 -3.73
C ASP A 66 3.35 6.54 -5.18
N SER A 67 3.65 7.83 -5.42
CA SER A 67 3.37 8.50 -6.69
C SER A 67 4.10 7.94 -7.93
N ASP A 68 5.09 7.09 -7.71
CA ASP A 68 5.94 6.42 -8.70
C ASP A 68 5.68 4.90 -8.79
N THR A 69 4.61 4.42 -8.16
CA THR A 69 4.21 3.01 -8.18
C THR A 69 2.93 2.79 -8.98
N MET A 70 2.86 1.68 -9.70
CA MET A 70 1.64 1.22 -10.39
C MET A 70 1.21 -0.11 -9.77
N PRO A 71 0.10 -0.16 -9.01
CA PRO A 71 -0.42 -1.42 -8.51
C PRO A 71 -1.17 -2.21 -9.59
N PRO A 72 -1.42 -3.51 -9.37
CA PRO A 72 -2.37 -4.29 -10.16
C PRO A 72 -3.79 -3.69 -10.13
N PHE A 73 -4.57 -3.88 -11.20
CA PHE A 73 -5.93 -3.32 -11.30
C PHE A 73 -6.92 -3.89 -10.27
N ASP A 74 -6.65 -5.10 -9.78
CA ASP A 74 -7.41 -5.82 -8.77
C ASP A 74 -6.92 -5.56 -7.34
N VAL A 75 -6.02 -4.58 -7.11
CA VAL A 75 -5.46 -4.28 -5.78
C VAL A 75 -6.53 -4.02 -4.71
N LEU A 76 -7.71 -3.51 -5.09
CA LEU A 76 -8.80 -3.25 -4.15
C LEU A 76 -9.48 -4.53 -3.64
N ASP A 77 -9.28 -5.66 -4.30
CA ASP A 77 -9.82 -6.96 -3.86
C ASP A 77 -9.19 -7.42 -2.54
N MET A 78 -8.06 -6.84 -2.14
CA MET A 78 -7.50 -7.03 -0.81
C MET A 78 -8.49 -6.71 0.32
N THR A 79 -9.44 -5.79 0.09
CA THR A 79 -10.49 -5.45 1.06
C THR A 79 -11.44 -6.62 1.37
N LYS A 80 -11.46 -7.65 0.51
CA LYS A 80 -12.33 -8.83 0.64
C LYS A 80 -11.72 -9.93 1.52
N ASN A 81 -10.44 -9.80 1.91
CA ASN A 81 -9.71 -10.84 2.64
C ASN A 81 -10.08 -10.98 4.12
N GLY A 82 -10.91 -10.07 4.65
CA GLY A 82 -11.34 -10.09 6.05
C GLY A 82 -10.19 -9.87 7.05
N LYS A 83 -9.17 -9.12 6.67
CA LYS A 83 -8.03 -8.73 7.51
C LYS A 83 -8.08 -7.23 7.79
N ASP A 84 -7.50 -6.76 8.89
CA ASP A 84 -7.48 -5.32 9.20
C ASP A 84 -6.49 -4.55 8.32
N ILE A 85 -5.38 -5.22 7.95
CA ILE A 85 -4.30 -4.65 7.15
C ILE A 85 -3.91 -5.68 6.09
N CYS A 86 -3.89 -5.24 4.83
CA CYS A 86 -3.35 -5.97 3.69
C CYS A 86 -2.43 -5.05 2.88
N SER A 87 -1.46 -5.63 2.20
CA SER A 87 -0.54 -4.91 1.33
C SER A 87 -0.22 -5.75 0.12
N GLY A 88 0.00 -5.08 -1.02
CA GLY A 88 0.70 -5.68 -2.14
C GLY A 88 2.16 -5.97 -1.78
N VAL A 89 2.82 -6.78 -2.62
CA VAL A 89 4.25 -7.07 -2.49
C VAL A 89 5.04 -6.05 -3.30
N TYR A 90 5.89 -5.29 -2.62
CA TYR A 90 6.82 -4.35 -3.23
C TYR A 90 8.21 -4.96 -3.30
N PHE A 91 9.01 -4.48 -4.24
CA PHE A 91 10.37 -4.96 -4.43
C PHE A 91 11.34 -3.79 -4.51
N GLN A 92 12.51 -3.97 -3.93
CA GLN A 92 13.64 -3.05 -4.07
C GLN A 92 14.84 -3.76 -4.70
N TRP A 93 15.69 -2.97 -5.36
CA TRP A 93 17.01 -3.44 -5.78
C TRP A 93 17.98 -3.37 -4.60
N GLN A 94 18.61 -4.50 -4.28
CA GLN A 94 19.69 -4.59 -3.31
C GLN A 94 20.75 -5.53 -3.85
N GLU A 95 21.99 -5.05 -3.98
CA GLU A 95 23.14 -5.85 -4.47
C GLU A 95 22.84 -6.60 -5.79
N GLN A 96 22.24 -5.91 -6.77
CA GLN A 96 21.81 -6.48 -8.07
C GLN A 96 20.75 -7.58 -7.99
N LYS A 97 20.09 -7.74 -6.84
CA LYS A 97 18.96 -8.65 -6.66
C LYS A 97 17.70 -7.85 -6.38
N LEU A 98 16.60 -8.36 -6.90
CA LEU A 98 15.27 -7.87 -6.57
C LEU A 98 14.83 -8.56 -5.28
N ILE A 99 14.60 -7.79 -4.22
CA ILE A 99 14.26 -8.30 -2.89
C ILE A 99 12.90 -7.75 -2.48
N PRO A 100 11.98 -8.60 -1.99
CA PRO A 100 10.68 -8.11 -1.55
C PRO A 100 10.83 -7.32 -0.25
N LEU A 101 10.07 -6.24 -0.13
CA LEU A 101 10.00 -5.39 1.06
C LEU A 101 8.96 -5.96 2.06
N THR A 102 9.12 -7.25 2.37
CA THR A 102 8.28 -8.00 3.31
C THR A 102 9.17 -8.51 4.43
N TYR A 103 8.73 -8.35 5.68
CA TYR A 103 9.58 -8.55 6.84
C TYR A 103 8.92 -9.42 7.91
N LYS A 104 9.71 -10.30 8.52
CA LYS A 104 9.36 -11.01 9.76
C LYS A 104 10.26 -10.56 10.90
N LYS A 105 9.69 -10.48 12.09
CA LYS A 105 10.43 -10.12 13.30
C LYS A 105 11.39 -11.24 13.65
N ASN A 106 12.66 -10.90 13.82
CA ASN A 106 13.65 -11.86 14.29
C ASN A 106 13.49 -12.03 15.80
N LYS A 107 13.11 -13.23 16.24
CA LYS A 107 12.99 -13.54 17.68
C LYS A 107 14.33 -13.87 18.33
N ASN A 108 15.37 -14.11 17.54
CA ASN A 108 16.65 -14.67 17.99
C ASN A 108 17.81 -13.67 17.95
N ASP A 109 17.62 -12.47 17.42
CA ASP A 109 18.67 -11.45 17.30
C ASP A 109 18.14 -10.07 17.73
N PHE A 110 18.63 -9.58 18.87
CA PHE A 110 18.27 -8.26 19.39
C PHE A 110 18.79 -7.09 18.54
N HIS A 111 19.88 -7.30 17.79
CA HIS A 111 20.49 -6.27 16.94
C HIS A 111 19.83 -6.21 15.55
N LYS A 112 19.33 -7.33 15.04
CA LYS A 112 18.56 -7.39 13.78
C LYS A 112 17.10 -7.73 14.03
N LYS A 113 16.30 -6.73 14.42
CA LYS A 113 14.88 -6.91 14.79
C LYS A 113 14.00 -7.48 13.67
N TYR A 114 14.36 -7.33 12.41
CA TYR A 114 13.60 -7.81 11.26
C TYR A 114 14.51 -8.52 10.25
N ILE A 115 13.98 -9.57 9.62
CA ILE A 115 14.57 -10.26 8.49
C ILE A 115 13.64 -10.16 7.28
N VAL A 116 14.22 -10.11 6.08
CA VAL A 116 13.43 -10.18 4.85
C VAL A 116 12.75 -11.54 4.79
N PHE A 117 11.45 -11.53 4.53
CA PHE A 117 10.67 -12.71 4.20
C PHE A 117 10.57 -12.79 2.67
N ASN A 118 11.21 -13.80 2.07
CA ASN A 118 11.29 -13.97 0.61
C ASN A 118 10.78 -15.34 0.13
N GLU A 119 10.04 -16.04 0.98
CA GLU A 119 9.46 -17.34 0.64
C GLU A 119 8.15 -17.16 -0.12
N THR A 120 7.94 -17.99 -1.13
CA THR A 120 6.65 -18.08 -1.82
C THR A 120 5.67 -18.90 -1.00
N SER A 121 4.43 -18.47 -0.91
CA SER A 121 3.34 -19.29 -0.35
C SER A 121 2.51 -19.92 -1.46
N LYS A 122 1.92 -21.08 -1.17
CA LYS A 122 0.86 -21.66 -2.01
C LYS A 122 -0.50 -21.01 -1.77
N GLU A 123 -0.61 -20.26 -0.68
CA GLU A 123 -1.77 -19.45 -0.35
C GLU A 123 -1.60 -18.04 -0.93
N ASP A 124 -2.70 -17.40 -1.33
CA ASP A 124 -2.69 -16.04 -1.89
C ASP A 124 -2.32 -14.98 -0.84
N LEU A 125 -2.33 -15.34 0.46
CA LEU A 125 -2.04 -14.44 1.58
C LEU A 125 -0.97 -15.04 2.49
N VAL A 126 -0.09 -14.17 2.98
CA VAL A 126 0.95 -14.54 3.95
C VAL A 126 0.97 -13.54 5.08
N GLU A 127 0.96 -14.04 6.32
CA GLU A 127 1.12 -13.21 7.50
C GLU A 127 2.60 -12.84 7.70
N VAL A 128 2.84 -11.54 7.86
CA VAL A 128 4.16 -10.92 8.04
C VAL A 128 4.08 -9.83 9.11
N ASP A 129 5.23 -9.48 9.70
CA ASP A 129 5.31 -8.48 10.77
C ASP A 129 5.49 -7.04 10.23
N GLY A 130 5.78 -6.89 8.94
CA GLY A 130 5.97 -5.59 8.31
C GLY A 130 6.05 -5.66 6.80
N VAL A 131 5.66 -4.56 6.18
CA VAL A 131 5.79 -4.25 4.75
C VAL A 131 6.35 -2.83 4.63
N GLY A 132 7.02 -2.52 3.53
CA GLY A 132 7.63 -1.20 3.33
C GLY A 132 7.77 -0.82 1.88
#